data_AF-X1FSK5-F1
#
_entry.id   AF-X1FSK5-F1
#
_cell.length_a   1.000
_cell.length_b   1.000
_cell.length_c   1.000
_cell.angle_alpha   90.00
_cell.angle_beta   90.00
_cell.angle_gamma   90.00
#
_symmetry.space_group_name_H-M   'P 1'
#
loop_
_entity.id
_entity.type
_entity.pdbx_description
1 polymer ?
#
loop_
_entity_poly.entity_id
_entity_poly.type
_entity_poly.pdbx_seq_one_letter_code
_entity_poly.pdbx_strand_id
1 'polypeptide(L)' 'MRTIKYKRVLLKLSGEAFSGETDYGIDAPTLTRIAKQIRQVMEMGGAIAIVVGGGNI' A
#
# COMPACT_ATOMS: atom_id res chain seq x y z
N MET A 1 -16.86 -18.32 9.02
CA MET A 1 -15.69 -17.41 8.95
C MET A 1 -15.39 -17.15 7.48
N ARG A 2 -15.26 -15.89 7.04
CA ARG A 2 -14.81 -15.61 5.67
C ARG A 2 -13.31 -15.86 5.61
N THR A 3 -12.90 -16.78 4.76
CA THR A 3 -11.50 -17.01 4.43
C THR A 3 -11.02 -15.92 3.47
N ILE A 4 -9.76 -15.49 3.60
CA ILE A 4 -9.17 -14.55 2.64
C ILE A 4 -9.15 -15.20 1.24
N LYS A 5 -9.65 -14.49 0.23
CA LYS A 5 -9.75 -15.02 -1.14
C LYS A 5 -8.39 -15.29 -1.76
N TYR A 6 -7.41 -14.42 -1.47
CA TYR A 6 -6.05 -14.52 -1.99
C TYR A 6 -5.05 -14.60 -0.84
N LYS A 7 -4.32 -15.72 -0.76
CA LYS A 7 -3.32 -15.95 0.29
C LYS A 7 -2.05 -15.11 0.09
N ARG A 8 -1.68 -14.83 -1.17
CA ARG A 8 -0.50 -14.03 -1.53
C ARG A 8 -0.84 -13.13 -2.72
N VAL A 9 -0.43 -11.87 -2.65
CA VAL A 9 -0.63 -10.91 -3.73
C VAL A 9 0.64 -10.08 -3.96
N LEU A 10 0.84 -9.66 -5.20
CA LEU A 10 1.74 -8.57 -5.56
C LEU A 10 0.90 -7.30 -5.67
N LEU A 11 1.14 -6.34 -4.80
CA LEU A 11 0.48 -5.04 -4.79
C LEU A 11 1.37 -4.01 -5.47
N LYS A 12 0.96 -3.54 -6.65
CA LYS A 12 1.64 -2.44 -7.33
C LYS A 12 0.99 -1.11 -6.93
N LEU A 13 1.80 -0.18 -6.45
CA LEU A 13 1.42 1.20 -6.16
C LEU A 13 2.14 2.14 -7.13
N SER A 14 1.49 3.24 -7.53
CA SER A 14 2.18 4.34 -8.21
C SER A 14 2.94 5.17 -7.18
N GLY A 15 3.98 5.88 -7.61
CA GLY A 15 4.74 6.75 -6.70
C GLY A 15 3.92 7.97 -6.29
N GLU A 16 3.18 8.50 -7.25
CA GLU A 16 2.23 9.61 -7.13
C GLU A 16 1.15 9.33 -6.08
N ALA A 17 0.82 8.06 -5.83
CA ALA A 17 -0.10 7.67 -4.76
C ALA A 17 0.40 8.03 -3.35
N PHE A 18 1.67 8.38 -3.18
CA PHE A 18 2.27 8.81 -1.93
C PHE A 18 2.36 10.33 -1.78
N SER A 19 2.07 11.12 -2.81
CA SER A 19 2.25 12.58 -2.76
C SER A 19 1.09 13.32 -2.06
N GLY A 20 -0.05 12.64 -1.80
CA GLY A 20 -1.19 13.27 -1.14
C GLY A 20 -1.87 14.30 -2.05
N GLU A 21 -1.99 15.55 -1.59
CA GLU A 21 -2.49 16.67 -2.39
C GLU A 21 -1.38 17.41 -3.16
N THR A 22 -0.10 17.05 -2.95
CA THR A 22 1.02 17.61 -3.72
C THR A 22 1.34 16.69 -4.91
N ASP A 23 2.02 17.24 -5.93
CA ASP A 23 2.49 16.43 -7.08
C ASP A 23 3.90 15.85 -6.85
N TYR A 24 4.55 16.18 -5.73
CA TYR A 24 5.94 15.81 -5.45
C TYR A 24 6.15 15.45 -3.97
N GLY A 25 7.06 14.51 -3.71
CA GLY A 25 7.49 14.10 -2.39
C GLY A 25 6.68 12.94 -1.80
N ILE A 26 6.75 12.79 -0.48
CA ILE A 26 6.05 11.73 0.27
C ILE A 26 5.23 12.39 1.38
N ASP A 27 3.91 12.31 1.25
CA ASP A 27 2.94 12.72 2.25
C ASP A 27 2.85 11.66 3.37
N ALA A 28 3.32 12.02 4.56
CA ALA A 28 3.37 11.12 5.71
C ALA A 28 1.99 10.60 6.16
N PRO A 29 0.91 11.41 6.19
CA PRO A 29 -0.45 10.93 6.41
C PRO A 29 -0.88 9.83 5.42
N THR A 30 -0.65 10.04 4.13
CA THR A 30 -0.98 9.08 3.06
C THR A 30 -0.18 7.79 3.21
N LEU A 31 1.13 7.89 3.43
CA LEU A 31 1.99 6.74 3.71
C LEU A 31 1.47 5.92 4.91
N THR A 32 1.15 6.60 6.00
CA THR A 32 0.63 5.97 7.23
C THR A 32 -0.70 5.26 6.98
N ARG A 33 -1.60 5.86 6.20
CA ARG A 33 -2.88 5.27 5.82
C ARG A 33 -2.69 3.98 5.03
N ILE A 34 -1.82 4.01 4.02
CA ILE A 34 -1.51 2.84 3.18
C ILE A 34 -0.89 1.71 4.04
N ALA A 35 0.07 2.05 4.91
CA ALA A 35 0.70 1.09 5.80
C ALA A 35 -0.31 0.40 6.74
N LYS A 36 -1.28 1.14 7.29
CA LYS A 36 -2.37 0.58 8.12
C LYS A 36 -3.23 -0.41 7.34
N GLN A 37 -3.56 -0.13 6.08
CA GLN A 37 -4.33 -1.04 5.24
C GLN A 37 -3.56 -2.33 4.93
N ILE A 38 -2.27 -2.23 4.63
CA ILE A 38 -1.40 -3.40 4.43
C ILE A 38 -1.35 -4.26 5.69
N ARG A 39 -1.19 -3.62 6.87
CA ARG A 39 -1.20 -4.32 8.16
C ARG A 39 -2.48 -5.12 8.38
N GLN A 40 -3.65 -4.53 8.09
CA GLN A 40 -4.93 -5.22 8.24
C GLN A 40 -5.00 -6.51 7.40
N VAL A 41 -4.51 -6.48 6.16
CA VAL A 41 -4.47 -7.67 5.30
C VAL A 41 -3.51 -8.73 5.84
N MET A 42 -2.37 -8.32 6.39
CA MET A 42 -1.43 -9.25 7.03
C MET A 42 -2.01 -9.90 8.29
N GLU A 43 -2.74 -9.14 9.12
CA GLU A 43 -3.44 -9.66 10.30
C GLU A 43 -4.56 -10.64 9.94
N MET A 44 -5.15 -10.51 8.75
CA MET A 44 -6.10 -11.47 8.20
C MET A 44 -5.42 -12.76 7.64
N GLY A 45 -4.09 -12.86 7.73
CA GLY A 45 -3.31 -14.01 7.26
C GLY A 45 -2.90 -13.97 5.79
N GLY A 46 -3.07 -12.84 5.11
CA GLY A 46 -2.57 -12.62 3.76
C GLY A 46 -1.09 -12.23 3.74
N ALA A 47 -0.36 -12.59 2.67
CA ALA A 47 0.97 -12.06 2.42
C ALA A 47 0.95 -11.09 1.23
N ILE A 48 1.68 -9.98 1.36
CA ILE A 48 1.75 -8.94 0.34
C ILE A 48 3.23 -8.72 -0.03
N ALA A 49 3.55 -8.84 -1.30
CA ALA A 49 4.75 -8.23 -1.89
C ALA A 49 4.34 -6.88 -2.49
N ILE A 50 5.17 -5.84 -2.37
CA ILE A 50 4.83 -4.49 -2.82
C ILE A 50 5.82 -4.03 -3.88
N VAL A 51 5.31 -3.45 -4.97
CA VAL A 51 6.07 -2.72 -5.98
C VAL A 51 5.62 -1.27 -5.98
N VAL A 52 6.55 -0.33 -5.84
CA VAL A 52 6.26 1.10 -5.83
C VAL A 52 6.92 1.75 -7.04
N GLY A 53 6.16 2.51 -7.83
CA GLY A 53 6.72 3.38 -8.86
C GLY A 53 7.39 4.62 -8.24
N GLY A 54 8.29 5.27 -8.98
CA GLY A 54 9.07 6.41 -8.49
C GLY A 54 8.68 7.78 -9.04
N GLY A 55 7.51 7.93 -9.69
CA GLY A 55 7.16 9.17 -10.41
C GLY A 55 6.91 10.41 -9.54
N ASN A 56 6.96 10.27 -8.21
CA ASN A 56 6.81 11.35 -7.23
C ASN A 56 8.14 11.90 -6.69
N ILE A 57 9.29 11.42 -7.18
CA ILE A 57 10.64 11.85 -6.81
C ILE A 57 11.44 12.16 -8.08
#